data_AF-A0A196SBW1-F1
#
_entry.id   AF-A0A196SBW1-F1
#
_cell.length_a   1.000
_cell.length_b   1.000
_cell.length_c   1.000
_cell.angle_alpha   90.00
_cell.angle_beta   90.00
_cell.angle_gamma   90.00
#
_symmetry.space_group_name_H-M   'P 1'
#
loop_
_entity.id
_entity.type
_entity.pdbx_description
1 polymer ?
#
loop_
_entity_poly.entity_id
_entity_poly.type
_entity_poly.pdbx_seq_one_letter_code
_entity_poly.pdbx_strand_id
1 'polypeptide(L)'
;MSRQNGNEMQYYDFPPFFTLQPNPDTREKQIQTWIKYIMEYCKSNGLSEVNVNSFPLFENRSIERSLDPEMRIRLMNELCEQGYGHKENESTYSIIEKSVKDWAYTIYNWMIENGYRMEVMDLEEIRAGDRVCHEGVLRGDC
;
A
#
# COMPACT_ATOMS: atom_id res chain seq x y z
N MET A 1 1.31 9.59 -24.76
CA MET A 1 0.56 10.62 -24.02
C MET A 1 0.70 10.31 -22.54
N SER A 2 1.54 11.09 -21.87
CA SER A 2 2.02 10.87 -20.50
C SER A 2 0.88 11.08 -19.51
N ARG A 3 0.49 10.02 -18.79
CA ARG A 3 -0.36 10.14 -17.61
C ARG A 3 0.51 10.63 -16.45
N GLN A 4 0.55 11.94 -16.23
CA GLN A 4 0.92 12.50 -14.92
C GLN A 4 -0.36 12.53 -14.06
N ASN A 5 -0.32 11.89 -12.87
CA ASN A 5 -0.93 12.35 -11.61
C ASN A 5 -0.92 11.22 -10.55
N GLY A 6 -0.18 11.42 -9.46
CA GLY A 6 -0.30 10.62 -8.22
C GLY A 6 0.95 10.66 -7.33
N ASN A 7 1.02 11.62 -6.40
CA ASN A 7 2.02 11.82 -5.33
C ASN A 7 3.50 11.84 -5.72
N GLU A 8 4.10 13.04 -5.75
CA GLU A 8 5.55 13.19 -5.69
C GLU A 8 6.08 12.51 -4.43
N MET A 9 7.03 11.59 -4.58
CA MET A 9 7.83 11.10 -3.48
C MET A 9 8.78 12.23 -3.03
N GLN A 10 8.22 13.26 -2.40
CA GLN A 10 8.88 14.52 -2.06
C GLN A 10 10.22 14.35 -1.33
N TYR A 11 10.33 13.34 -0.47
CA TYR A 11 11.54 13.07 0.31
C TYR A 11 12.49 12.05 -0.34
N TYR A 12 12.15 11.49 -1.51
CA TYR A 12 12.95 10.46 -2.15
C TYR A 12 14.29 10.97 -2.69
N ASP A 13 14.39 12.24 -3.04
CA ASP A 13 15.66 12.86 -3.43
C ASP A 13 16.36 13.58 -2.26
N PHE A 14 15.86 13.40 -1.02
CA PHE A 14 16.45 13.97 0.18
C PHE A 14 17.40 12.95 0.84
N PRO A 15 18.74 13.13 0.77
CA PRO A 15 19.69 12.11 1.25
C PRO A 15 19.50 11.64 2.69
N PRO A 16 19.15 12.51 3.67
CA PRO A 16 18.88 12.07 5.04
C PRO A 16 17.70 11.09 5.16
N PHE A 17 16.78 11.06 4.19
CA PHE A 17 15.64 10.14 4.20
C PHE A 17 16.05 8.66 4.08
N PHE A 18 17.23 8.38 3.53
CA PHE A 18 17.82 7.03 3.43
C PHE A 18 18.61 6.62 4.68
N THR A 19 18.60 7.44 5.73
CA THR A 19 19.28 7.15 7.00
C THR A 19 18.29 7.23 8.14
N LEU A 20 18.29 6.24 9.02
CA LEU A 20 17.39 6.19 10.16
C LEU A 20 17.53 7.45 11.03
N GLN A 21 16.43 8.18 11.22
CA GLN A 21 16.45 9.42 11.98
C GLN A 21 16.63 9.15 13.49
N PRO A 22 17.49 9.93 14.19
CA PRO A 22 17.75 9.72 15.61
C PRO A 22 16.57 10.17 16.50
N ASN A 23 15.85 11.20 16.06
CA ASN A 23 14.67 11.71 16.76
C ASN A 23 13.49 10.73 16.57
N PRO A 24 12.83 10.28 17.66
CA PRO A 24 11.71 9.34 17.58
C PRO A 24 10.53 9.81 16.72
N ASP A 25 10.09 11.06 16.89
CA ASP A 25 8.95 11.63 16.17
C ASP A 25 9.25 11.74 14.67
N THR A 26 10.47 12.16 14.32
CA THR A 26 10.91 12.23 12.92
C THR A 26 11.06 10.83 12.33
N ARG A 27 11.55 9.86 13.11
CA ARG A 27 11.71 8.47 12.68
C ARG A 27 10.37 7.81 12.40
N GLU A 28 9.36 8.05 13.23
CA GLU A 28 8.01 7.56 12.99
C GLU A 28 7.45 8.10 11.67
N LYS A 29 7.56 9.41 11.45
CA LYS A 29 7.15 10.03 10.18
C LYS A 29 7.92 9.49 8.98
N GLN A 30 9.23 9.26 9.13
CA GLN A 30 10.07 8.65 8.11
C GLN A 30 9.55 7.25 7.72
N ILE A 31 9.28 6.40 8.71
CA ILE A 31 8.78 5.03 8.49
C ILE A 31 7.42 5.06 7.80
N GLN A 32 6.48 5.87 8.29
CA GLN A 32 5.15 6.02 7.67
C GLN A 32 5.25 6.50 6.22
N THR A 33 6.17 7.43 5.94
CA THR A 33 6.41 7.93 4.57
C THR A 33 6.98 6.83 3.68
N TRP A 34 7.92 6.02 4.18
CA TRP A 34 8.46 4.88 3.44
C TRP A 34 7.38 3.85 3.12
N ILE A 35 6.52 3.47 4.08
CA ILE A 35 5.42 2.52 3.84
C ILE A 35 4.51 3.04 2.73
N LYS A 36 4.15 4.33 2.77
CA LYS A 36 3.38 4.97 1.72
C LYS A 36 4.05 4.85 0.34
N TYR A 37 5.35 5.12 0.24
CA TYR A 37 6.09 5.00 -1.02
C TYR A 37 6.16 3.55 -1.53
N ILE A 38 6.37 2.58 -0.63
CA ILE A 38 6.36 1.16 -0.98
C ILE A 38 5.00 0.80 -1.59
N MET A 39 3.90 1.18 -0.93
CA MET A 39 2.54 0.90 -1.39
C MET A 39 2.23 1.55 -2.74
N GLU A 40 2.56 2.84 -2.90
CA GLU A 40 2.35 3.57 -4.15
C GLU A 40 3.18 2.97 -5.30
N TYR A 41 4.44 2.62 -5.05
CA TYR A 41 5.32 2.00 -6.03
C TYR A 41 4.83 0.61 -6.45
N CYS A 42 4.45 -0.23 -5.49
CA CYS A 42 3.92 -1.56 -5.79
C CYS A 42 2.62 -1.46 -6.59
N LYS A 43 1.73 -0.54 -6.22
CA LYS A 43 0.49 -0.29 -6.96
C LYS A 43 0.75 0.19 -8.40
N SER A 44 1.64 1.16 -8.60
CA SER A 44 1.92 1.71 -9.93
C SER A 44 2.58 0.70 -10.87
N ASN A 45 3.35 -0.24 -10.32
CA ASN A 45 4.07 -1.26 -11.07
C ASN A 45 3.35 -2.63 -11.10
N GLY A 46 2.19 -2.76 -10.46
CA GLY A 46 1.46 -4.03 -10.36
C GLY A 46 2.23 -5.13 -9.63
N LEU A 47 3.06 -4.77 -8.64
CA LEU A 47 3.86 -5.72 -7.87
C LEU A 47 3.05 -6.23 -6.67
N SER A 48 2.79 -7.54 -6.65
CA SER A 48 2.17 -8.24 -5.52
C SER A 48 3.19 -8.90 -4.60
N GLU A 49 4.45 -9.00 -5.01
CA GLU A 49 5.54 -9.62 -4.26
C GLU A 49 6.80 -8.76 -4.39
N VAL A 50 7.52 -8.61 -3.28
CA VAL A 50 8.74 -7.81 -3.17
C VAL A 50 9.82 -8.62 -2.48
N ASN A 51 11.01 -8.69 -3.10
CA ASN A 51 12.21 -9.16 -2.43
C ASN A 51 12.99 -7.98 -1.84
N VAL A 52 13.17 -7.98 -0.52
CA VAL A 52 13.78 -6.88 0.26
C VAL A 52 15.22 -6.54 -0.19
N ASN A 53 15.95 -7.50 -0.75
CA ASN A 53 17.34 -7.30 -1.17
C ASN A 53 17.45 -6.68 -2.57
N SER A 54 16.50 -6.97 -3.45
CA SER A 54 16.52 -6.51 -4.85
C SER A 54 15.45 -5.46 -5.18
N PHE A 55 14.73 -4.96 -4.17
CA PHE A 55 13.66 -3.99 -4.40
C PHE A 55 14.19 -2.63 -4.87
N PRO A 56 13.88 -2.18 -6.10
CA PRO A 56 14.50 -0.99 -6.70
C PRO A 56 14.24 0.29 -5.91
N LEU A 57 13.10 0.40 -5.22
CA LEU A 57 12.73 1.59 -4.47
C LEU A 57 13.73 1.92 -3.35
N PHE A 58 14.40 0.91 -2.77
CA PHE A 58 15.36 1.11 -1.68
C PHE A 58 16.72 1.67 -2.12
N GLU A 59 16.91 1.88 -3.41
CA GLU A 59 18.16 2.38 -4.00
C GLU A 59 17.88 3.56 -4.94
N ASN A 60 18.21 4.77 -4.50
CA ASN A 60 18.15 5.95 -5.34
C ASN A 60 19.53 6.25 -5.92
N ARG A 61 19.71 5.88 -7.20
CA ARG A 61 20.96 6.11 -7.94
C ARG A 61 21.21 7.59 -8.25
N SER A 62 20.18 8.43 -8.30
CA SER A 62 20.30 9.85 -8.63
C SER A 62 21.03 10.65 -7.54
N ILE A 63 20.89 10.21 -6.29
CA ILE A 63 21.56 10.83 -5.12
C ILE A 63 22.62 9.93 -4.50
N GLU A 64 22.93 8.79 -5.13
CA GLU A 64 23.88 7.80 -4.66
C GLU A 64 23.59 7.30 -3.23
N ARG A 65 22.32 7.03 -2.93
CA ARG A 65 21.88 6.53 -1.61
C ARG A 65 21.11 5.22 -1.72
N SER A 66 21.31 4.38 -0.71
CA SER A 66 20.58 3.14 -0.52
C SER A 66 20.25 2.96 0.97
N LEU A 67 19.13 2.30 1.24
CA LEU A 67 18.78 1.89 2.60
C LEU A 67 19.68 0.76 3.06
N ASP A 68 20.08 0.80 4.33
CA ASP A 68 20.78 -0.28 4.98
C ASP A 68 19.88 -1.53 5.11
N PRO A 69 20.44 -2.76 5.08
CA PRO A 69 19.64 -3.98 5.12
C PRO A 69 18.72 -4.10 6.35
N GLU A 70 19.17 -3.60 7.50
CA GLU A 70 18.38 -3.64 8.75
C GLU A 70 17.14 -2.76 8.65
N MET A 71 17.28 -1.55 8.12
CA MET A 71 16.19 -0.63 7.87
C MET A 71 15.22 -1.17 6.82
N ARG A 72 15.72 -1.81 5.75
CA ARG A 72 14.83 -2.46 4.76
C ARG A 72 13.94 -3.52 5.40
N ILE A 73 14.51 -4.42 6.22
CA ILE A 73 13.75 -5.45 6.93
C ILE A 73 12.76 -4.82 7.91
N ARG A 74 13.20 -3.81 8.68
CA ARG A 74 12.34 -3.08 9.61
C ARG A 74 11.12 -2.47 8.91
N LEU A 75 11.31 -1.82 7.76
CA LEU A 75 10.21 -1.24 6.98
C LEU A 75 9.22 -2.30 6.51
N MET A 76 9.70 -3.44 6.02
CA MET A 76 8.84 -4.53 5.57
C MET A 76 8.07 -5.19 6.72
N ASN A 77 8.70 -5.36 7.88
CA ASN A 77 8.02 -5.88 9.07
C ASN A 77 6.93 -4.92 9.56
N GLU A 78 7.22 -3.62 9.64
CA GLU A 78 6.22 -2.61 10.02
C GLU A 78 5.05 -2.57 9.02
N LEU A 79 5.34 -2.69 7.72
CA LEU A 79 4.32 -2.79 6.68
C LEU A 79 3.41 -4.01 6.88
N CYS A 80 3.97 -5.15 7.28
CA CYS A 80 3.20 -6.35 7.63
C CYS A 80 2.38 -6.17 8.92
N GLU A 81 2.95 -5.55 9.96
CA GLU A 81 2.24 -5.27 11.21
C GLU A 81 1.03 -4.36 11.01
N GLN A 82 1.11 -3.44 10.05
CA GLN A 82 0.00 -2.58 9.64
C GLN A 82 -1.03 -3.29 8.73
N GLY A 83 -0.78 -4.55 8.35
CA GLY A 83 -1.70 -5.36 7.56
C GLY A 83 -1.64 -5.11 6.05
N TYR A 84 -0.59 -4.43 5.58
CA TYR A 84 -0.37 -4.15 4.16
C TYR A 84 0.52 -5.18 3.46
N GLY A 85 0.92 -6.24 4.16
CA GLY A 85 1.75 -7.30 3.59
C GLY A 85 1.86 -8.53 4.48
N HIS A 86 2.48 -9.56 3.94
CA HIS A 86 2.81 -10.78 4.65
C HIS A 86 4.24 -11.23 4.32
N LYS A 87 4.97 -11.71 5.34
CA LYS A 87 6.32 -12.25 5.16
C LYS A 87 6.22 -13.70 4.70
N GLU A 88 6.52 -13.95 3.43
CA GLU A 88 6.51 -15.30 2.84
C GLU A 88 7.79 -16.06 3.24
N ASN A 89 8.94 -15.40 3.15
CA ASN A 89 10.27 -15.94 3.44
C ASN A 89 11.15 -14.87 4.09
N GLU A 90 12.38 -15.21 4.47
CA GLU A 90 13.33 -14.25 5.09
C GLU A 90 13.57 -12.98 4.27
N SER A 91 13.51 -13.07 2.93
CA SER A 91 13.74 -11.92 2.04
C SER A 91 12.55 -11.55 1.16
N THR A 92 11.45 -12.30 1.20
CA THR A 92 10.31 -12.11 0.29
C THR A 92 9.04 -11.79 1.07
N TYR A 93 8.32 -10.77 0.60
CA TYR A 93 7.11 -10.26 1.20
C TYR A 93 6.03 -10.11 0.13
N SER A 94 4.82 -10.56 0.41
CA SER A 94 3.65 -10.25 -0.41
C SER A 94 3.04 -8.92 0.02
N ILE A 95 2.56 -8.15 -0.95
CA ILE A 95 1.98 -6.82 -0.76
C ILE A 95 0.47 -6.91 -0.90
N ILE A 96 -0.23 -6.36 0.08
CA ILE A 96 -1.68 -6.36 0.17
C ILE A 96 -2.15 -4.91 0.01
N GLU A 97 -2.70 -4.57 -1.17
CA GLU A 97 -3.09 -3.18 -1.52
C GLU A 97 -4.08 -2.56 -0.52
N LYS A 98 -5.01 -3.38 0.00
CA LYS A 98 -5.98 -3.00 1.02
C LYS A 98 -6.02 -4.09 2.07
N SER A 99 -5.81 -3.71 3.33
CA SER A 99 -5.91 -4.67 4.43
C SER A 99 -7.30 -5.30 4.48
N VAL A 100 -7.42 -6.50 5.05
CA VAL A 100 -8.72 -7.17 5.26
C VAL A 100 -9.67 -6.26 6.06
N LYS A 101 -9.13 -5.48 6.99
CA LYS A 101 -9.88 -4.50 7.79
C LYS A 101 -10.43 -3.37 6.92
N ASP A 102 -9.63 -2.85 6.01
CA ASP A 102 -10.08 -1.80 5.08
C ASP A 102 -11.11 -2.32 4.09
N TRP A 103 -10.96 -3.57 3.63
CA TRP A 103 -11.97 -4.25 2.84
C TRP A 103 -13.27 -4.42 3.61
N ALA A 104 -13.22 -4.92 4.85
CA ALA A 104 -14.39 -5.08 5.70
C ALA A 104 -15.09 -3.73 5.95
N TYR A 105 -14.31 -2.67 6.21
CA TYR A 105 -14.83 -1.32 6.37
C TYR A 105 -15.44 -0.76 5.08
N THR A 106 -14.79 -1.00 3.93
CA THR A 106 -15.30 -0.61 2.61
C THR A 106 -16.65 -1.27 2.33
N ILE A 107 -16.76 -2.59 2.54
CA ILE A 107 -18.00 -3.35 2.36
C ILE A 107 -19.07 -2.85 3.33
N TYR A 108 -18.73 -2.66 4.61
CA TYR A 108 -19.67 -2.18 5.62
C TYR A 108 -20.22 -0.78 5.30
N ASN A 109 -19.36 0.15 4.89
CA ASN A 109 -19.80 1.49 4.50
C ASN A 109 -20.68 1.44 3.25
N TRP A 110 -20.31 0.65 2.24
CA TRP A 110 -21.13 0.45 1.05
C TRP A 110 -22.53 -0.07 1.41
N MET A 111 -22.63 -1.03 2.34
CA MET A 111 -23.92 -1.52 2.85
C MET A 111 -24.73 -0.41 3.53
N ILE A 112 -24.09 0.46 4.32
CA ILE A 112 -24.79 1.58 4.99
C ILE A 112 -25.28 2.61 3.97
N GLU A 113 -24.42 3.02 3.04
CA GLU A 113 -24.72 4.05 2.04
C GLU A 113 -25.88 3.62 1.12
N ASN A 114 -25.98 2.32 0.84
CA ASN A 114 -27.07 1.76 0.04
C ASN A 114 -28.30 1.32 0.86
N GLY A 115 -28.32 1.58 2.18
CA GLY A 115 -29.47 1.29 3.04
C GLY A 115 -29.62 -0.18 3.46
N TYR A 116 -28.63 -1.03 3.19
CA TYR A 116 -28.63 -2.47 3.47
C TYR A 116 -28.13 -2.85 4.87
N ARG A 117 -28.03 -1.89 5.80
CA ARG A 117 -27.44 -2.10 7.15
C ARG A 117 -28.08 -3.26 7.93
N MET A 118 -29.35 -3.54 7.71
CA MET A 118 -30.12 -4.57 8.43
C MET A 118 -30.40 -5.81 7.57
N GLU A 119 -29.89 -5.86 6.34
CA GLU A 119 -30.10 -6.98 5.43
C GLU A 119 -29.04 -8.06 5.63
N VAL A 120 -29.46 -9.31 5.55
CA VAL A 120 -28.56 -10.47 5.44
C VAL A 120 -28.30 -10.67 3.96
N MET A 121 -27.04 -10.60 3.55
CA MET A 121 -26.59 -10.92 2.20
C MET A 121 -25.56 -12.04 2.24
N ASP A 122 -25.55 -12.86 1.20
CA ASP A 122 -24.49 -13.84 0.99
C ASP A 122 -23.28 -13.23 0.25
N LEU A 123 -22.20 -14.00 0.16
CA LEU A 123 -20.96 -13.52 -0.45
C LEU A 123 -21.08 -13.30 -1.97
N GLU A 124 -21.95 -14.07 -2.66
CA GLU A 124 -22.12 -13.94 -4.11
C GLU A 124 -22.94 -12.68 -4.46
N GLU A 125 -23.93 -12.34 -3.64
CA GLU A 125 -24.67 -11.07 -3.75
C GLU A 125 -23.75 -9.86 -3.57
N ILE A 126 -22.80 -9.91 -2.61
CA ILE A 126 -21.81 -8.86 -2.37
C ILE A 126 -20.75 -8.81 -3.47
N ARG A 127 -20.43 -9.95 -4.10
CA ARG A 127 -19.38 -10.05 -5.12
C ARG A 127 -19.85 -9.66 -6.51
N ALA A 128 -21.04 -10.11 -6.90
CA ALA A 128 -21.51 -10.08 -8.28
C ALA A 128 -23.03 -9.86 -8.42
N GLY A 129 -23.73 -9.58 -7.33
CA GLY A 129 -25.16 -9.28 -7.38
C GLY A 129 -25.45 -8.00 -8.18
N ASP A 130 -26.64 -7.93 -8.77
CA ASP A 130 -27.08 -6.78 -9.57
C ASP A 130 -26.97 -5.44 -8.82
N ARG A 131 -27.05 -5.48 -7.49
CA ARG A 131 -26.91 -4.33 -6.58
C ARG A 131 -25.50 -3.71 -6.58
N VAL A 132 -24.48 -4.50 -6.92
CA VAL A 132 -23.07 -4.08 -6.95
C VAL A 132 -22.71 -3.54 -8.35
N CYS A 133 -23.28 -4.13 -9.40
CA CYS A 133 -22.97 -3.80 -10.79
C CYS A 133 -23.43 -2.40 -11.23
N HIS A 134 -24.42 -1.81 -10.55
CA HIS A 134 -24.95 -0.49 -10.93
C HIS A 134 -24.06 0.70 -10.54
N GLU A 135 -23.13 0.55 -9.59
CA GLU A 135 -22.19 1.62 -9.23
C GLU A 135 -20.96 1.72 -10.18
N GLY A 136 -20.59 0.62 -10.85
CA GLY A 136 -19.51 0.62 -11.85
C GLY A 136 -19.87 1.40 -13.13
N VAL A 137 -21.16 1.43 -13.49
CA VAL A 137 -21.65 2.11 -14.70
C VAL A 137 -21.65 3.64 -14.55
N LEU A 138 -21.66 4.16 -13.32
CA LEU A 138 -21.58 5.61 -13.07
C LEU A 138 -20.14 6.15 -13.04
N ARG A 139 -19.13 5.28 -13.03
CA ARG A 139 -17.70 5.66 -13.06
C ARG A 139 -16.98 5.40 -14.36
N GLY A 140 -17.66 4.88 -15.38
CA GLY A 140 -17.23 5.01 -16.78
C GLY A 140 -15.88 4.39 -17.13
N ASP A 141 -15.53 3.24 -16.55
CA ASP A 141 -14.38 2.44 -17.01
C ASP A 141 -14.86 1.01 -17.29
N CYS A 142 -15.03 0.70 -18.59
CA CYS A 142 -15.11 -0.66 -19.13
C CYS A 142 -13.72 -1.14 -19.56
#